data_AF-A0A970LTN2-F1
#
_entry.id   AF-A0A970LTN2-F1
#
_cell.length_a   1.000
_cell.length_b   1.000
_cell.length_c   1.000
_cell.angle_alpha   90.00
_cell.angle_beta   90.00
_cell.angle_gamma   90.00
#
_symmetry.space_group_name_H-M   'P 1'
#
loop_
_entity.id
_entity.type
_entity.pdbx_description
1 polymer ?
#
loop_
_entity_poly.entity_id
_entity_poly.type
_entity_poly.pdbx_seq_one_letter_code
_entity_poly.pdbx_strand_id
1 'polypeptide(L)'
;TTNQNKEEVAREMAKYDFLAIPVVDHEKRLVGIVTFDDAIDVIEEATTEDIEKMAALVPSDKPYLKTGILEIWKNRIPWLLMLMVSATFTGQIIKSFESALAGSVILTAFIPMLMDTGGNAGSQSSVTIIRGMALNEISMKNILVIIWKELRVSLLCGIALAAANFIKILLVDNLIFKNNISMTVAAVVCITLVMVVFVAKIIGSSLPILAKRLGFDPAVMASPFITTIVDAISLLVYFNIAKIMIENL
;
A
#
# COMPACT_ATOMS: atom_id res chain seq x y z
N THR A 1 -27.43 -14.43 14.70
CA THR A 1 -28.58 -13.59 15.11
C THR A 1 -28.85 -12.56 14.04
N THR A 2 -30.03 -11.93 14.04
CA THR A 2 -30.43 -10.91 13.05
C THR A 2 -29.48 -9.71 12.93
N ASN A 3 -28.59 -9.48 13.89
CA ASN A 3 -27.69 -8.32 13.92
C ASN A 3 -26.24 -8.66 13.53
N GLN A 4 -25.94 -9.92 13.18
CA GLN A 4 -24.60 -10.31 12.72
C GLN A 4 -24.32 -9.76 11.33
N ASN A 5 -23.05 -9.43 11.06
CA ASN A 5 -22.62 -9.01 9.73
C ASN A 5 -22.77 -10.19 8.75
N LYS A 6 -23.36 -9.92 7.57
CA LYS A 6 -23.57 -10.92 6.51
C LYS A 6 -22.27 -11.63 6.12
N GLU A 7 -21.17 -10.88 6.00
CA GLU A 7 -19.86 -11.40 5.63
C GLU A 7 -19.31 -12.37 6.69
N GLU A 8 -19.55 -12.09 7.97
CA GLU A 8 -19.12 -12.96 9.08
C GLU A 8 -19.90 -14.28 9.06
N VAL A 9 -21.21 -14.22 8.82
CA VAL A 9 -22.08 -15.41 8.68
C VAL A 9 -21.67 -16.24 7.47
N ALA A 10 -21.44 -15.61 6.32
CA ALA A 10 -21.02 -16.30 5.09
C ALA A 10 -19.67 -17.02 5.27
N ARG A 11 -18.72 -16.39 5.97
CA ARG A 11 -17.41 -16.99 6.29
C ARG A 11 -17.51 -18.12 7.30
N GLU A 12 -18.37 -17.99 8.31
CA GLU A 12 -18.63 -19.08 9.25
C GLU A 12 -19.21 -20.30 8.53
N MET A 13 -20.11 -20.05 7.59
CA MET A 13 -20.71 -21.10 6.78
C MET A 13 -19.69 -21.83 5.91
N ALA A 14 -18.82 -21.07 5.23
CA ALA A 14 -17.72 -21.62 4.42
C ALA A 14 -16.67 -22.34 5.28
N LYS A 15 -16.44 -21.90 6.52
CA LYS A 15 -15.46 -22.52 7.43
C LYS A 15 -15.90 -23.91 7.91
N TYR A 16 -17.20 -24.11 8.12
CA TYR A 16 -17.76 -25.35 8.67
C TYR A 16 -18.50 -26.20 7.62
N ASP A 17 -18.43 -25.83 6.35
CA ASP A 17 -19.09 -26.52 5.23
C ASP A 17 -20.60 -26.71 5.44
N PHE A 18 -21.26 -25.70 6.01
CA PHE A 18 -22.71 -25.74 6.23
C PHE A 18 -23.47 -25.41 4.94
N LEU A 19 -24.55 -26.16 4.68
CA LEU A 19 -25.47 -25.88 3.57
C LEU A 19 -26.43 -24.73 3.89
N ALA A 20 -26.73 -24.53 5.18
CA ALA A 20 -27.53 -23.42 5.67
C ALA A 20 -27.23 -23.13 7.14
N ILE A 21 -27.35 -21.86 7.53
CA ILE A 21 -27.27 -21.41 8.93
C ILE A 21 -28.63 -20.88 9.38
N PRO A 22 -29.18 -21.35 10.52
CA PRO A 22 -30.40 -20.80 11.08
C PRO A 22 -30.18 -19.39 11.64
N VAL A 23 -31.06 -18.46 11.28
CA VAL A 23 -31.10 -17.11 11.83
C VAL A 23 -32.12 -17.06 12.96
N VAL A 24 -31.65 -16.65 14.15
CA VAL A 24 -32.49 -16.46 15.33
C VAL A 24 -32.59 -14.99 15.72
N ASP A 25 -33.72 -14.61 16.31
CA ASP A 25 -33.93 -13.29 16.92
C ASP A 25 -33.29 -13.18 18.33
N HIS A 26 -33.49 -12.05 19.00
CA HIS A 26 -32.96 -11.80 20.35
C HIS A 26 -33.51 -12.76 21.42
N GLU A 27 -34.69 -13.35 21.19
CA GLU A 27 -35.31 -14.32 22.09
C GLU A 27 -34.94 -15.76 21.73
N LYS A 28 -33.93 -15.96 20.86
CA LYS A 28 -33.47 -17.25 20.32
C LYS A 28 -34.56 -18.02 19.57
N ARG A 29 -35.57 -17.32 19.03
CA ARG A 29 -36.57 -17.93 18.17
C ARG A 29 -36.05 -17.98 16.74
N LEU A 30 -36.25 -19.09 16.06
CA LEU A 30 -35.90 -19.24 14.64
C LEU A 30 -36.79 -18.32 13.80
N VAL A 31 -36.17 -17.41 13.04
CA VAL A 31 -36.86 -16.43 12.19
C VAL A 31 -36.50 -16.57 10.71
N GLY A 32 -35.51 -17.39 10.37
CA GLY A 32 -35.13 -17.66 8.99
C GLY A 32 -33.91 -18.57 8.88
N ILE A 33 -33.42 -18.74 7.65
CA ILE A 33 -32.18 -19.43 7.32
C ILE A 33 -31.41 -18.60 6.30
N VAL A 34 -30.09 -18.75 6.26
CA VAL A 34 -29.21 -18.29 5.17
C VAL A 34 -28.69 -19.54 4.47
N THR A 35 -28.75 -19.60 3.14
CA THR A 35 -28.33 -20.76 2.36
C THR A 35 -26.96 -20.54 1.70
N PHE A 36 -26.36 -21.64 1.20
CA PHE A 36 -25.05 -21.64 0.54
C PHE A 36 -24.93 -20.70 -0.65
N ASP A 37 -25.93 -20.65 -1.51
CA ASP A 37 -26.02 -19.72 -2.63
C ASP A 37 -25.95 -18.26 -2.15
N ASP A 38 -26.77 -17.85 -1.17
CA ASP A 38 -26.75 -16.50 -0.62
C ASP A 38 -25.38 -16.13 0.00
N ALA A 39 -24.73 -17.09 0.66
CA ALA A 39 -23.42 -16.86 1.27
C ALA A 39 -22.31 -16.67 0.23
N ILE A 40 -22.38 -17.37 -0.91
CA ILE A 40 -21.42 -17.21 -2.00
C ILE A 40 -21.54 -15.81 -2.61
N ASP A 41 -22.77 -15.34 -2.88
CA ASP A 41 -23.01 -14.00 -3.42
C ASP A 41 -22.45 -12.91 -2.48
N VAL A 42 -22.68 -13.05 -1.17
CA VAL A 42 -22.14 -12.11 -0.16
C VAL A 42 -20.60 -12.10 -0.16
N ILE A 43 -19.96 -13.26 -0.30
CA ILE A 43 -18.49 -13.34 -0.36
C ILE A 43 -17.96 -12.68 -1.62
N GLU A 44 -18.62 -12.87 -2.76
CA GLU A 44 -18.25 -12.25 -4.04
C GLU A 44 -18.40 -10.72 -3.99
N GLU A 45 -19.52 -10.22 -3.47
CA GLU A 45 -19.77 -8.80 -3.28
C GLU A 45 -18.73 -8.16 -2.35
N ALA A 46 -18.48 -8.75 -1.17
CA ALA A 46 -17.50 -8.24 -0.21
C ALA A 46 -16.08 -8.24 -0.80
N THR A 47 -15.71 -9.29 -1.52
CA THR A 47 -14.40 -9.37 -2.19
C THR A 47 -14.26 -8.29 -3.27
N THR A 48 -15.33 -8.03 -4.02
CA THR A 48 -15.37 -6.99 -5.05
C THR A 48 -15.26 -5.60 -4.42
N GLU A 49 -16.01 -5.34 -3.36
CA GLU A 49 -15.98 -4.08 -2.60
C GLU A 49 -14.56 -3.80 -2.06
N ASP A 50 -13.89 -4.80 -1.50
CA ASP A 50 -12.50 -4.68 -1.02
C ASP A 50 -11.52 -4.34 -2.15
N ILE A 51 -11.66 -4.99 -3.32
CA ILE A 51 -10.82 -4.68 -4.50
C ILE A 51 -11.02 -3.23 -4.94
N GLU A 52 -12.27 -2.76 -4.98
CA GLU A 52 -12.60 -1.38 -5.36
C GLU A 52 -12.02 -0.37 -4.36
N LYS A 53 -12.19 -0.60 -3.07
CA LYS A 53 -11.63 0.25 -2.01
C LYS A 53 -10.10 0.29 -2.08
N MET A 54 -9.44 -0.86 -2.27
CA MET A 54 -7.97 -0.94 -2.36
C MET A 54 -7.41 -0.17 -3.56
N ALA A 55 -8.20 0.00 -4.62
CA ALA A 55 -7.89 0.80 -5.79
C ALA A 55 -8.30 2.29 -5.66
N ALA A 56 -8.75 2.72 -4.47
CA ALA A 56 -9.32 4.05 -4.24
C ALA A 56 -10.49 4.37 -5.18
N LEU A 57 -11.43 3.42 -5.28
CA LEU A 57 -12.72 3.60 -5.93
C LEU A 57 -13.82 3.62 -4.87
N VAL A 58 -14.84 4.44 -5.08
CA VAL A 58 -16.10 4.28 -4.34
C VAL A 58 -16.82 3.05 -4.89
N PRO A 59 -17.18 2.07 -4.03
CA PRO A 59 -17.79 0.83 -4.49
C PRO A 59 -19.07 1.02 -5.31
N SER A 60 -19.33 0.11 -6.25
CA SER A 60 -20.53 0.17 -7.10
C SER A 60 -21.16 -1.20 -7.34
N ASP A 61 -22.46 -1.30 -7.09
CA ASP A 61 -23.23 -2.53 -7.31
C ASP A 61 -23.58 -2.77 -8.79
N LYS A 62 -23.17 -1.88 -9.71
CA LYS A 62 -23.51 -1.96 -11.13
C LYS A 62 -22.34 -2.49 -11.96
N PRO A 63 -22.59 -3.44 -12.88
CA PRO A 63 -21.58 -3.90 -13.82
C PRO A 63 -21.02 -2.74 -14.65
N TYR A 64 -19.69 -2.72 -14.86
CA TYR A 64 -18.97 -1.63 -15.53
C TYR A 64 -19.64 -1.09 -16.80
N LEU A 65 -20.04 -1.98 -17.73
CA LEU A 65 -20.67 -1.59 -19.01
C LEU A 65 -22.10 -1.01 -18.86
N LYS A 66 -22.75 -1.26 -17.72
CA LYS A 66 -24.08 -0.72 -17.40
C LYS A 66 -23.98 0.58 -16.60
N THR A 67 -22.80 0.91 -16.08
CA THR A 67 -22.56 2.12 -15.30
C THR A 67 -22.30 3.30 -16.23
N GLY A 68 -23.07 4.38 -16.06
CA GLY A 68 -22.92 5.57 -16.89
C GLY A 68 -21.57 6.27 -16.67
N ILE A 69 -21.06 6.96 -17.70
CA ILE A 69 -19.78 7.69 -17.64
C ILE A 69 -19.74 8.67 -16.45
N LEU A 70 -20.83 9.39 -16.20
CA LEU A 70 -20.92 10.35 -15.09
C LEU A 70 -20.88 9.68 -13.70
N GLU A 71 -21.36 8.45 -13.59
CA GLU A 71 -21.34 7.69 -12.35
C GLU A 71 -19.92 7.17 -12.08
N ILE A 72 -19.25 6.61 -13.10
CA ILE A 72 -17.83 6.22 -12.99
C ILE A 72 -16.94 7.42 -12.64
N TRP A 73 -17.18 8.58 -13.27
CA TRP A 73 -16.43 9.80 -12.95
C TRP A 73 -16.65 10.23 -11.50
N LYS A 74 -17.89 10.23 -11.00
CA LYS A 74 -18.23 10.55 -9.60
C LYS A 74 -17.56 9.60 -8.60
N ASN A 75 -17.39 8.33 -8.95
CA ASN A 75 -16.77 7.33 -8.07
C ASN A 75 -15.24 7.47 -8.01
N ARG A 76 -14.61 8.17 -8.98
CA ARG A 76 -13.15 8.34 -9.08
C ARG A 76 -12.67 9.73 -8.69
N ILE A 77 -13.40 10.78 -9.10
CA ILE A 77 -12.92 12.16 -8.96
C ILE A 77 -12.63 12.59 -7.52
N PRO A 78 -13.38 12.18 -6.46
CA PRO A 78 -13.06 12.58 -5.09
C PRO A 78 -11.70 12.04 -4.66
N TRP A 79 -11.42 10.77 -4.98
CA TRP A 79 -10.14 10.13 -4.68
C TRP A 79 -8.99 10.75 -5.47
N LEU A 80 -9.17 10.96 -6.78
CA LEU A 80 -8.14 11.60 -7.61
C LEU A 80 -7.82 13.03 -7.15
N LEU A 81 -8.83 13.82 -6.79
CA LEU A 81 -8.62 15.17 -6.26
C LEU A 81 -7.90 15.14 -4.91
N MET A 82 -8.29 14.24 -4.01
CA MET A 82 -7.62 14.08 -2.72
C MET A 82 -6.14 13.73 -2.89
N LEU A 83 -5.82 12.77 -3.77
CA LEU A 83 -4.45 12.35 -4.05
C LEU A 83 -3.63 13.47 -4.72
N MET A 84 -4.23 14.19 -5.68
CA MET A 84 -3.60 15.34 -6.33
C MET A 84 -3.25 16.43 -5.32
N VAL A 85 -4.18 16.79 -4.42
CA VAL A 85 -3.92 17.79 -3.37
C VAL A 85 -2.84 17.29 -2.42
N SER A 86 -2.87 16.01 -2.05
CA SER A 86 -1.87 15.41 -1.16
C SER A 86 -0.47 15.40 -1.78
N ALA A 87 -0.35 15.26 -3.10
CA ALA A 87 0.93 15.36 -3.80
C ALA A 87 1.60 16.74 -3.61
N THR A 88 0.85 17.80 -3.30
CA THR A 88 1.41 19.14 -2.98
C THR A 88 2.39 19.07 -1.82
N PHE A 89 2.16 18.22 -0.81
CA PHE A 89 3.07 18.06 0.31
C PHE A 89 4.42 17.49 -0.13
N THR A 90 4.43 16.50 -1.03
CA THR A 90 5.68 15.95 -1.59
C THR A 90 6.43 17.01 -2.40
N GLY A 91 5.70 17.83 -3.17
CA GLY A 91 6.28 18.98 -3.90
C GLY A 91 6.91 20.01 -2.97
N GLN A 92 6.30 20.29 -1.81
CA GLN A 92 6.88 21.17 -0.80
C GLN A 92 8.14 20.58 -0.17
N ILE A 93 8.18 19.27 0.05
CA ILE A 93 9.40 18.59 0.53
C ILE A 93 10.53 18.79 -0.50
N ILE A 94 10.30 18.50 -1.79
CA ILE A 94 11.30 18.74 -2.85
C ILE A 94 11.80 20.19 -2.82
N LYS A 95 10.88 21.17 -2.74
CA LYS A 95 11.22 22.59 -2.67
C LYS A 95 12.09 22.93 -1.46
N SER A 96 11.85 22.31 -0.30
CA SER A 96 12.67 22.53 0.91
C SER A 96 14.13 22.05 0.76
N PHE A 97 14.41 21.23 -0.26
CA PHE A 97 15.74 20.73 -0.62
C PHE A 97 16.27 21.33 -1.94
N GLU A 98 15.72 22.45 -2.41
CA GLU A 98 16.13 23.11 -3.65
C GLU A 98 17.63 23.46 -3.67
N SER A 99 18.19 23.96 -2.56
CA SER A 99 19.63 24.25 -2.46
C SER A 99 20.51 23.00 -2.64
N ALA A 100 20.08 21.88 -2.06
CA ALA A 100 20.72 20.59 -2.20
C ALA A 100 20.68 20.07 -3.65
N LEU A 101 19.54 20.26 -4.32
CA LEU A 101 19.37 19.94 -5.74
C LEU A 101 20.18 20.84 -6.66
N ALA A 102 20.37 22.12 -6.32
CA ALA A 102 21.25 23.01 -7.05
C ALA A 102 22.73 22.57 -6.96
N GLY A 103 23.14 22.02 -5.81
CA GLY A 103 24.47 21.43 -5.63
C GLY A 103 24.68 20.14 -6.45
N SER A 104 23.62 19.36 -6.69
CA SER A 104 23.69 18.15 -7.51
C SER A 104 22.38 17.87 -8.26
N VAL A 105 22.26 18.43 -9.47
CA VAL A 105 21.04 18.31 -10.29
C VAL A 105 20.71 16.86 -10.64
N ILE A 106 21.74 16.00 -10.76
CA ILE A 106 21.56 14.56 -11.07
C ILE A 106 20.75 13.82 -10.00
N LEU A 107 20.69 14.33 -8.75
CA LEU A 107 19.87 13.73 -7.70
C LEU A 107 18.38 13.72 -8.07
N THR A 108 17.92 14.69 -8.86
CA THR A 108 16.51 14.76 -9.31
C THR A 108 16.10 13.58 -10.17
N ALA A 109 17.02 13.03 -10.97
CA ALA A 109 16.76 11.92 -11.88
C ALA A 109 16.41 10.61 -11.15
N PHE A 110 16.82 10.49 -9.88
CA PHE A 110 16.55 9.30 -9.06
C PHE A 110 15.28 9.41 -8.21
N ILE A 111 14.70 10.61 -8.08
CA ILE A 111 13.50 10.85 -7.27
C ILE A 111 12.34 9.91 -7.68
N PRO A 112 11.94 9.84 -8.98
CA PRO A 112 10.80 9.02 -9.37
C PRO A 112 11.02 7.53 -9.06
N MET A 113 12.24 7.04 -9.28
CA MET A 113 12.58 5.63 -9.05
C MET A 113 12.53 5.25 -7.57
N LEU A 114 13.05 6.12 -6.69
CA LEU A 114 13.03 5.90 -5.25
C LEU A 114 11.60 5.92 -4.70
N MET A 115 10.81 6.92 -5.10
CA MET A 115 9.39 7.05 -4.74
C MET A 115 8.58 5.83 -5.20
N ASP A 116 8.69 5.48 -6.48
CA ASP A 116 7.93 4.36 -7.06
C ASP A 116 8.33 3.00 -6.46
N THR A 117 9.64 2.77 -6.25
CA THR A 117 10.10 1.52 -5.63
C THR A 117 9.63 1.41 -4.18
N GLY A 118 9.68 2.51 -3.42
CA GLY A 118 9.12 2.58 -2.08
C GLY A 118 7.63 2.31 -2.08
N GLY A 119 6.86 3.03 -2.89
CA GLY A 119 5.42 2.87 -3.02
C GLY A 119 5.02 1.43 -3.34
N ASN A 120 5.64 0.84 -4.37
CA ASN A 120 5.38 -0.54 -4.77
C ASN A 120 5.72 -1.55 -3.66
N ALA A 121 6.84 -1.38 -2.95
CA ALA A 121 7.22 -2.25 -1.84
C ALA A 121 6.23 -2.16 -0.66
N GLY A 122 5.75 -0.95 -0.35
CA GLY A 122 4.73 -0.71 0.68
C GLY A 122 3.40 -1.36 0.31
N SER A 123 2.94 -1.15 -0.92
CA SER A 123 1.68 -1.73 -1.41
C SER A 123 1.69 -3.25 -1.48
N GLN A 124 2.81 -3.88 -1.87
CA GLN A 124 2.94 -5.34 -1.83
C GLN A 124 2.73 -5.89 -0.41
N SER A 125 3.29 -5.20 0.58
CA SER A 125 3.14 -5.58 1.98
C SER A 125 1.69 -5.37 2.44
N SER A 126 1.08 -4.22 2.12
CA SER A 126 -0.30 -3.94 2.55
C SER A 126 -1.33 -4.88 1.96
N VAL A 127 -1.24 -5.18 0.66
CA VAL A 127 -2.12 -6.15 -0.01
C VAL A 127 -2.07 -7.50 0.70
N THR A 128 -0.86 -7.95 1.06
CA THR A 128 -0.67 -9.22 1.76
C THR A 128 -1.29 -9.19 3.16
N ILE A 129 -1.12 -8.08 3.89
CA ILE A 129 -1.68 -7.93 5.24
C ILE A 129 -3.21 -7.78 5.21
N ILE A 130 -3.77 -6.97 4.31
CA ILE A 130 -5.22 -6.79 4.14
C ILE A 130 -5.86 -8.14 3.82
N ARG A 131 -5.33 -8.86 2.83
CA ARG A 131 -5.81 -10.20 2.48
C ARG A 131 -5.69 -11.18 3.64
N GLY A 132 -4.57 -11.20 4.36
CA GLY A 132 -4.41 -12.09 5.53
C GLY A 132 -5.38 -11.75 6.67
N MET A 133 -5.75 -10.47 6.84
CA MET A 133 -6.79 -10.06 7.79
C MET A 133 -8.19 -10.44 7.32
N ALA A 134 -8.48 -10.32 6.02
CA ALA A 134 -9.72 -10.79 5.41
C ALA A 134 -9.85 -12.31 5.55
N LEU A 135 -8.80 -13.10 5.33
CA LEU A 135 -8.86 -14.56 5.49
C LEU A 135 -8.82 -15.04 6.95
N ASN A 136 -8.86 -14.13 7.93
CA ASN A 136 -8.69 -14.43 9.37
C ASN A 136 -7.37 -15.18 9.71
N GLU A 137 -6.38 -15.16 8.81
CA GLU A 137 -5.04 -15.72 9.01
C GLU A 137 -4.20 -14.82 9.92
N ILE A 138 -4.45 -13.51 9.86
CA ILE A 138 -3.76 -12.48 10.64
C ILE A 138 -4.66 -12.01 11.78
N SER A 139 -4.25 -12.33 13.00
CA SER A 139 -4.86 -11.80 14.22
C SER A 139 -4.02 -10.69 14.85
N MET A 140 -4.67 -9.82 15.62
CA MET A 140 -4.01 -8.74 16.38
C MET A 140 -2.96 -9.23 17.38
N LYS A 141 -2.97 -10.52 17.76
CA LYS A 141 -1.97 -11.10 18.66
C LYS A 141 -0.62 -11.34 17.97
N ASN A 142 -0.62 -11.47 16.63
CA ASN A 142 0.56 -11.86 15.85
C ASN A 142 1.27 -10.66 15.17
N ILE A 143 0.86 -9.42 15.45
CA ILE A 143 1.35 -8.22 14.77
C ILE A 143 2.88 -8.12 14.81
N LEU A 144 3.49 -8.30 15.98
CA LEU A 144 4.95 -8.19 16.12
C LEU A 144 5.70 -9.27 15.31
N VAL A 145 5.15 -10.48 15.24
CA VAL A 145 5.73 -11.58 14.44
C VAL A 145 5.67 -11.27 12.96
N ILE A 146 4.55 -10.68 12.51
CA ILE A 146 4.32 -10.27 11.13
C ILE A 146 5.27 -9.15 10.74
N ILE A 147 5.35 -8.08 11.54
CA ILE A 147 6.29 -6.98 11.32
C ILE A 147 7.72 -7.53 11.28
N TRP A 148 8.10 -8.38 12.23
CA TRP A 148 9.44 -8.98 12.25
C TRP A 148 9.76 -9.85 11.03
N LYS A 149 8.75 -10.53 10.46
CA LYS A 149 8.89 -11.25 9.19
C LYS A 149 9.12 -10.26 8.04
N GLU A 150 8.29 -9.22 7.94
CA GLU A 150 8.41 -8.20 6.88
C GLU A 150 9.72 -7.40 6.95
N LEU A 151 10.25 -7.13 8.14
CA LEU A 151 11.56 -6.48 8.32
C LEU A 151 12.71 -7.28 7.71
N ARG A 152 12.65 -8.61 7.82
CA ARG A 152 13.68 -9.49 7.23
C ARG A 152 13.54 -9.57 5.72
N VAL A 153 12.30 -9.65 5.23
CA VAL A 153 12.03 -9.62 3.78
C VAL A 153 12.44 -8.27 3.20
N SER A 154 12.18 -7.16 3.88
CA SER A 154 12.51 -5.81 3.40
C SER A 154 14.02 -5.60 3.29
N LEU A 155 14.80 -6.11 4.24
CA LEU A 155 16.27 -6.05 4.15
C LEU A 155 16.80 -6.85 2.96
N LEU A 156 16.30 -8.07 2.73
CA LEU A 156 16.70 -8.90 1.58
C LEU A 156 16.34 -8.23 0.25
N CYS A 157 15.10 -7.74 0.12
CA CYS A 157 14.65 -7.01 -1.07
C CYS A 157 15.46 -5.73 -1.27
N GLY A 158 15.67 -4.95 -0.21
CA GLY A 158 16.41 -3.69 -0.25
C GLY A 158 17.84 -3.88 -0.73
N ILE A 159 18.56 -4.87 -0.18
CA ILE A 159 19.94 -5.18 -0.59
C ILE A 159 19.98 -5.64 -2.05
N ALA A 160 19.07 -6.54 -2.47
CA ALA A 160 19.02 -7.02 -3.84
C ALA A 160 18.74 -5.88 -4.84
N LEU A 161 17.79 -5.00 -4.52
CA LEU A 161 17.45 -3.82 -5.32
C LEU A 161 18.60 -2.81 -5.35
N ALA A 162 19.27 -2.57 -4.23
CA ALA A 162 20.44 -1.69 -4.15
C ALA A 162 21.61 -2.22 -5.00
N ALA A 163 21.89 -3.52 -4.93
CA ALA A 163 22.92 -4.14 -5.77
C ALA A 163 22.59 -4.04 -7.27
N ALA A 164 21.34 -4.34 -7.65
CA ALA A 164 20.88 -4.22 -9.03
C ALA A 164 20.92 -2.76 -9.52
N ASN A 165 20.50 -1.82 -8.68
CA ASN A 165 20.52 -0.39 -8.99
C ASN A 165 21.96 0.13 -9.13
N PHE A 166 22.88 -0.31 -8.27
CA PHE A 166 24.29 0.03 -8.37
C PHE A 166 24.88 -0.41 -9.72
N ILE A 167 24.62 -1.66 -10.13
CA ILE A 167 25.02 -2.18 -11.43
C ILE A 167 24.39 -1.38 -12.57
N LYS A 168 23.09 -1.05 -12.46
CA LYS A 168 22.37 -0.22 -13.45
C LYS A 168 22.97 1.18 -13.58
N ILE A 169 23.37 1.82 -12.48
CA ILE A 169 24.04 3.13 -12.53
C ILE A 169 25.37 3.04 -13.28
N LEU A 170 26.18 2.02 -13.00
CA LEU A 170 27.48 1.86 -13.66
C LEU A 170 27.35 1.52 -15.15
N LEU A 171 26.48 0.57 -15.50
CA LEU A 171 26.39 0.02 -16.85
C LEU A 171 25.42 0.78 -17.75
N VAL A 172 24.32 1.28 -17.23
CA VAL A 172 23.29 1.95 -18.04
C VAL A 172 23.48 3.46 -17.96
N ASP A 173 23.45 4.03 -16.76
CA ASP A 173 23.48 5.50 -16.62
C ASP A 173 24.84 6.08 -17.01
N ASN A 174 25.94 5.45 -16.57
CA ASN A 174 27.29 5.94 -16.85
C ASN A 174 27.82 5.47 -18.20
N LEU A 175 27.76 4.17 -18.49
CA LEU A 175 28.38 3.64 -19.71
C LEU A 175 27.54 3.90 -20.98
N ILE A 176 26.21 3.71 -20.93
CA ILE A 176 25.34 3.90 -22.10
C ILE A 176 24.93 5.37 -22.23
N PHE A 177 24.36 5.96 -21.18
CA PHE A 177 23.82 7.32 -21.23
C PHE A 177 24.86 8.41 -20.95
N LYS A 178 26.08 8.05 -20.53
CA LYS A 178 27.19 9.00 -20.29
C LYS A 178 26.85 10.11 -19.29
N ASN A 179 26.04 9.78 -18.29
CA ASN A 179 25.60 10.73 -17.25
C ASN A 179 26.71 11.11 -16.24
N ASN A 180 27.86 10.43 -16.27
CA ASN A 180 29.03 10.68 -15.38
C ASN A 180 28.66 10.82 -13.89
N ILE A 181 27.77 9.94 -13.42
CA ILE A 181 27.30 9.88 -12.05
C ILE A 181 28.45 9.43 -11.15
N SER A 182 28.75 10.23 -10.14
CA SER A 182 29.83 9.95 -9.20
C SER A 182 29.51 8.73 -8.32
N MET A 183 30.57 8.07 -7.85
CA MET A 183 30.44 6.93 -6.94
C MET A 183 29.73 7.32 -5.64
N THR A 184 29.94 8.54 -5.14
CA THR A 184 29.25 9.08 -3.96
C THR A 184 27.74 9.17 -4.18
N VAL A 185 27.30 9.70 -5.33
CA VAL A 185 25.86 9.77 -5.67
C VAL A 185 25.29 8.36 -5.81
N ALA A 186 26.00 7.45 -6.47
CA ALA A 186 25.55 6.06 -6.59
C ALA A 186 25.38 5.39 -5.21
N ALA A 187 26.30 5.63 -4.27
CA ALA A 187 26.21 5.13 -2.90
C ALA A 187 25.02 5.75 -2.14
N VAL A 188 24.81 7.06 -2.25
CA VAL A 188 23.64 7.75 -1.68
C VAL A 188 22.35 7.07 -2.14
N VAL A 189 22.16 6.93 -3.45
CA VAL A 189 20.93 6.33 -4.03
C VAL A 189 20.74 4.89 -3.54
N CYS A 190 21.80 4.09 -3.50
CA CYS A 190 21.70 2.68 -3.08
C CYS A 190 21.40 2.52 -1.59
N ILE A 191 22.03 3.31 -0.71
CA ILE A 191 21.74 3.31 0.73
C ILE A 191 20.32 3.81 0.98
N THR A 192 19.92 4.89 0.31
CA THR A 192 18.55 5.39 0.34
C THR A 192 17.56 4.30 -0.07
N LEU A 193 17.82 3.56 -1.15
CA LEU A 193 16.92 2.54 -1.65
C LEU A 193 16.68 1.42 -0.60
N VAL A 194 17.72 0.96 0.09
CA VAL A 194 17.57 -0.01 1.20
C VAL A 194 16.67 0.56 2.29
N MET A 195 16.94 1.79 2.72
CA MET A 195 16.17 2.45 3.79
C MET A 195 14.72 2.70 3.40
N VAL A 196 14.48 3.12 2.16
CA VAL A 196 13.14 3.39 1.61
C VAL A 196 12.33 2.10 1.55
N VAL A 197 12.87 1.02 0.99
CA VAL A 197 12.19 -0.28 0.93
C VAL A 197 11.89 -0.81 2.34
N PHE A 198 12.82 -0.62 3.27
CA PHE A 198 12.64 -0.98 4.67
C PHE A 198 11.47 -0.24 5.32
N VAL A 199 11.46 1.10 5.25
CA VAL A 199 10.40 1.92 5.85
C VAL A 199 9.06 1.70 5.14
N ALA A 200 9.06 1.58 3.81
CA ALA A 200 7.86 1.33 3.04
C ALA A 200 7.13 0.06 3.47
N LYS A 201 7.87 -1.04 3.69
CA LYS A 201 7.29 -2.30 4.16
C LYS A 201 6.81 -2.25 5.60
N ILE A 202 7.46 -1.47 6.47
CA ILE A 202 6.93 -1.20 7.82
C ILE A 202 5.59 -0.49 7.73
N ILE A 203 5.50 0.57 6.92
CA ILE A 203 4.25 1.34 6.76
C ILE A 203 3.17 0.46 6.12
N GLY A 204 3.49 -0.22 5.03
CA GLY A 204 2.57 -1.11 4.31
C GLY A 204 2.01 -2.23 5.19
N SER A 205 2.84 -2.80 6.08
CA SER A 205 2.38 -3.86 6.99
C SER A 205 1.64 -3.35 8.23
N SER A 206 2.00 -2.17 8.75
CA SER A 206 1.44 -1.67 10.02
C SER A 206 0.17 -0.82 9.83
N LEU A 207 0.05 -0.09 8.73
CA LEU A 207 -1.01 0.88 8.53
C LEU A 207 -2.41 0.22 8.39
N PRO A 208 -2.59 -0.88 7.63
CA PRO A 208 -3.87 -1.60 7.61
C PRO A 208 -4.26 -2.19 8.98
N ILE A 209 -3.28 -2.65 9.75
CA ILE A 209 -3.49 -3.19 11.11
C ILE A 209 -3.96 -2.09 12.05
N LEU A 210 -3.31 -0.92 11.98
CA LEU A 210 -3.68 0.25 12.77
C LEU A 210 -5.09 0.72 12.43
N ALA A 211 -5.44 0.77 11.15
CA ALA A 211 -6.79 1.11 10.70
C ALA A 211 -7.84 0.18 11.31
N LYS A 212 -7.64 -1.15 11.21
CA LYS A 212 -8.53 -2.15 11.83
C LYS A 212 -8.67 -1.92 13.34
N ARG A 213 -7.57 -1.60 14.02
CA ARG A 213 -7.56 -1.36 15.48
C ARG A 213 -8.34 -0.09 15.88
N LEU A 214 -8.33 0.92 15.02
CA LEU A 214 -9.08 2.17 15.21
C LEU A 214 -10.56 2.05 14.76
N GLY A 215 -10.97 0.89 14.24
CA GLY A 215 -12.34 0.65 13.76
C GLY A 215 -12.58 1.10 12.32
N PHE A 216 -11.53 1.47 11.58
CA PHE A 216 -11.62 1.74 10.15
C PHE A 216 -11.48 0.44 9.35
N ASP A 217 -12.10 0.43 8.18
CA ASP A 217 -11.93 -0.62 7.20
C ASP A 217 -10.48 -0.63 6.65
N PRO A 218 -9.73 -1.74 6.79
CA PRO A 218 -8.37 -1.84 6.29
C PRO A 218 -8.24 -1.78 4.77
N ALA A 219 -9.27 -2.16 4.01
CA ALA A 219 -9.25 -2.08 2.55
C ALA A 219 -9.23 -0.62 2.07
N VAL A 220 -9.77 0.31 2.89
CA VAL A 220 -9.72 1.76 2.64
C VAL A 220 -8.31 2.33 2.85
N MET A 221 -7.41 1.61 3.52
CA MET A 221 -5.97 1.90 3.54
C MET A 221 -5.33 1.50 2.20
N ALA A 222 -5.94 2.01 1.14
CA ALA A 222 -5.66 1.74 -0.25
C ALA A 222 -4.20 2.04 -0.58
N SER A 223 -3.70 1.35 -1.61
CA SER A 223 -2.35 1.55 -2.15
C SER A 223 -1.99 3.04 -2.30
N PRO A 224 -2.88 3.94 -2.78
CA PRO A 224 -2.55 5.36 -2.97
C PRO A 224 -2.22 6.16 -1.69
N PHE A 225 -2.80 5.80 -0.53
CA PHE A 225 -2.43 6.46 0.73
C PHE A 225 -1.03 6.08 1.17
N ILE A 226 -0.70 4.80 1.02
CA ILE A 226 0.61 4.26 1.38
C ILE A 226 1.68 4.90 0.50
N THR A 227 1.47 4.97 -0.82
CA THR A 227 2.43 5.58 -1.74
C THR A 227 2.67 7.04 -1.37
N THR A 228 1.63 7.83 -1.08
CA THR A 228 1.78 9.25 -0.70
C THR A 228 2.62 9.44 0.57
N ILE A 229 2.43 8.59 1.59
CA ILE A 229 3.21 8.65 2.84
C ILE A 229 4.66 8.22 2.57
N VAL A 230 4.84 7.12 1.83
CA VAL A 230 6.15 6.57 1.50
C VAL A 230 6.93 7.52 0.60
N ASP A 231 6.27 8.24 -0.31
CA ASP A 231 6.88 9.27 -1.16
C ASP A 231 7.51 10.39 -0.32
N ALA A 232 6.75 10.94 0.63
CA ALA A 232 7.23 11.97 1.53
C ALA A 232 8.44 11.50 2.33
N ILE A 233 8.37 10.29 2.91
CA ILE A 233 9.46 9.72 3.69
C ILE A 233 10.67 9.39 2.82
N SER A 234 10.45 8.92 1.59
CA SER A 234 11.52 8.59 0.65
C SER A 234 12.34 9.82 0.30
N LEU A 235 11.68 10.94 0.03
CA LEU A 235 12.33 12.22 -0.21
C LEU A 235 13.12 12.69 1.01
N LEU A 236 12.52 12.62 2.21
CA LEU A 236 13.20 13.00 3.44
C LEU A 236 14.45 12.16 3.68
N VAL A 237 14.34 10.83 3.57
CA VAL A 237 15.48 9.92 3.75
C VAL A 237 16.54 10.18 2.69
N TYR A 238 16.14 10.31 1.42
CA TYR A 238 17.04 10.54 0.30
C TYR A 238 17.88 11.80 0.48
N PHE A 239 17.23 12.94 0.71
CA PHE A 239 17.93 14.20 0.79
C PHE A 239 18.72 14.37 2.08
N ASN A 240 18.31 13.77 3.20
CA ASN A 240 19.13 13.78 4.40
C ASN A 240 20.40 12.95 4.22
N ILE A 241 20.31 11.77 3.58
CA ILE A 241 21.51 10.97 3.24
C ILE A 241 22.41 11.74 2.28
N ALA A 242 21.84 12.38 1.25
CA ALA A 242 22.59 13.19 0.30
C ALA A 242 23.37 14.33 0.99
N LYS A 243 22.72 15.07 1.90
CA LYS A 243 23.35 16.15 2.69
C LYS A 243 24.50 15.67 3.57
N ILE A 244 24.38 14.47 4.14
CA ILE A 244 25.43 13.91 5.01
C ILE A 244 26.63 13.43 4.19
N MET A 245 26.40 12.83 3.02
CA MET A 245 27.44 12.13 2.27
C MET A 245 28.12 12.98 1.20
N ILE A 246 27.45 14.01 0.68
CA ILE A 246 28.01 14.86 -0.37
C ILE A 246 28.50 16.14 0.31
N GLU A 247 29.83 16.25 0.46
CA GLU A 247 30.47 17.48 0.88
C GLU A 247 30.09 18.59 -0.12
N ASN A 248 29.46 19.66 0.36
CA ASN A 248 28.93 20.84 -0.39
C ASN A 248 27.45 20.77 -0.86
N LEU A 249 26.59 20.03 -0.16
CA LEU A 249 25.13 20.00 -0.40
C LEU A 249 24.30 20.76 0.66
#